data_AF-A0AAI8QEY6-F1
#
_entry.id   AF-A0AAI8QEY6-F1
#
_cell.length_a   1.000
_cell.length_b   1.000
_cell.length_c   1.000
_cell.angle_alpha   90.00
_cell.angle_beta   90.00
_cell.angle_gamma   90.00
#
_symmetry.space_group_name_H-M   'P 1'
#
loop_
_entity.id
_entity.type
_entity.pdbx_description
1 polymer ?
#
loop_
_entity_poly.entity_id
_entity_poly.type
_entity_poly.pdbx_seq_one_letter_code
_entity_poly.pdbx_strand_id
1 'polypeptide(L)'
;MAGEDRRLAGGATFIDFQTEPSRYRHWKLAVDGDVATLTMDVDENGGLFEGYLLKLNSYDLGVDIELADVVQRLRFEHPEVKVVVMRSAKNRVFCAGANIRMLAGSTHAHKVNFCKFTNETRNGMEDSSENSGQRFITVVNGSAAGGGYELALATDHIILADDGASAVALPEVPLLAVLPGTGGLTRVVDKRKVRRDHADFFCTIEEGVKGKRAVQWRLVDEIAPNSKLEAKIAERAREFAAASKRKGGGKGIALTPLERVIDQTSIRYGFVTVDIDRAARIATISIKAPETAPPADIDGMMAQGASFWPLQVARELDDAILHLRINELETAMLVFKSHGDRAHVLASDAFLEANKAHWLVNEIRHYWKRVLKRIDVTSRTLVTLVEPGSCFAGTLAELVFAADRSYMLIGTRQGDNRPPPSIELSAMNFGPYPMSHGLTRLQSRFQADPSDVERAEATLGTTLDAEQAEELGLVTFALDDIDWDDEVRVFIEERASFSPDSLTGMEANLRFVGPETMESKIFSRLTAWQNWIFQRPNAVGEEGALRRYGSGQKPKFDMTRV
;
A
#
# COMPACT_ATOMS: atom_id res chain seq x y z
N MET A 1 -8.75 10.36 15.77
CA MET A 1 -9.41 10.00 14.50
C MET A 1 -10.63 10.90 14.30
N ALA A 2 -10.87 11.40 13.07
CA ALA A 2 -11.98 12.30 12.72
C ALA A 2 -12.04 13.63 13.53
N GLY A 3 -12.81 14.64 13.07
CA GLY A 3 -13.08 15.80 13.92
C GLY A 3 -13.79 15.32 15.18
N GLU A 4 -13.74 16.06 16.29
CA GLU A 4 -14.21 15.64 17.63
C GLU A 4 -15.62 14.98 17.66
N ASP A 5 -16.43 15.14 16.61
CA ASP A 5 -17.82 14.64 16.53
C ASP A 5 -18.07 13.42 15.61
N ARG A 6 -17.10 12.89 14.86
CA ARG A 6 -17.38 11.83 13.86
C ARG A 6 -17.22 10.41 14.42
N ARG A 7 -18.33 9.66 14.43
CA ARG A 7 -18.41 8.27 14.91
C ARG A 7 -18.28 7.28 13.75
N LEU A 8 -17.56 6.18 13.99
CA LEU A 8 -17.54 5.05 13.07
C LEU A 8 -18.93 4.40 13.04
N ALA A 9 -19.33 3.93 11.86
CA ALA A 9 -20.62 3.28 11.68
C ALA A 9 -20.68 1.95 12.46
N GLY A 10 -21.88 1.56 12.89
CA GLY A 10 -22.12 0.27 13.54
C GLY A 10 -21.51 0.12 14.94
N GLY A 11 -21.11 1.23 15.59
CA GLY A 11 -20.54 1.21 16.93
C GLY A 11 -19.09 0.72 17.01
N ALA A 12 -18.38 0.64 15.89
CA ALA A 12 -16.97 0.30 15.87
C ALA A 12 -16.14 1.34 16.64
N THR A 13 -15.08 0.88 17.32
CA THR A 13 -14.19 1.74 18.11
C THR A 13 -12.90 2.09 17.37
N PHE A 14 -12.55 1.33 16.32
CA PHE A 14 -11.40 1.55 15.45
C PHE A 14 -11.70 1.10 14.02
N ILE A 15 -10.87 1.52 13.06
CA ILE A 15 -10.98 1.08 11.67
C ILE A 15 -10.30 -0.28 11.54
N ASP A 16 -11.09 -1.26 11.10
CA ASP A 16 -10.65 -2.62 10.85
C ASP A 16 -10.48 -2.85 9.34
N PHE A 17 -9.29 -3.29 8.92
CA PHE A 17 -8.98 -3.60 7.53
C PHE A 17 -9.30 -5.05 7.15
N GLN A 18 -9.60 -5.91 8.12
CA GLN A 18 -9.96 -7.31 7.87
C GLN A 18 -11.42 -7.43 7.42
N THR A 19 -11.57 -7.86 6.18
CA THR A 19 -12.86 -8.17 5.56
C THR A 19 -12.72 -9.43 4.70
N GLU A 20 -13.82 -9.87 4.11
CA GLU A 20 -13.87 -11.02 3.20
C GLU A 20 -15.12 -10.92 2.29
N PRO A 21 -15.18 -11.66 1.18
CA PRO A 21 -16.28 -11.52 0.20
C PRO A 21 -17.69 -11.64 0.76
N SER A 22 -17.90 -12.46 1.81
CA SER A 22 -19.20 -12.63 2.46
C SER A 22 -19.70 -11.37 3.18
N ARG A 23 -18.78 -10.45 3.51
CA ARG A 23 -19.04 -9.20 4.25
C ARG A 23 -19.05 -7.96 3.36
N TYR A 24 -18.73 -8.09 2.08
CA TYR A 24 -18.69 -6.96 1.16
C TYR A 24 -20.05 -6.29 1.01
N ARG A 25 -20.04 -4.96 1.03
CA ARG A 25 -21.20 -4.11 0.79
C ARG A 25 -21.08 -3.35 -0.53
N HIS A 26 -19.88 -3.25 -1.09
CA HIS A 26 -19.59 -2.31 -2.16
C HIS A 26 -19.11 -2.97 -3.45
N TRP A 27 -18.66 -4.22 -3.37
CA TRP A 27 -18.13 -4.97 -4.50
C TRP A 27 -18.77 -6.34 -4.65
N LYS A 28 -18.96 -6.75 -5.90
CA LYS A 28 -19.37 -8.12 -6.26
C LYS A 28 -18.30 -8.72 -7.16
N LEU A 29 -17.83 -9.91 -6.80
CA LEU A 29 -16.84 -10.66 -7.57
C LEU A 29 -17.50 -11.91 -8.16
N ALA A 30 -17.34 -12.10 -9.47
CA ALA A 30 -17.72 -13.32 -10.17
C ALA A 30 -16.55 -13.81 -11.01
N VAL A 31 -16.27 -15.11 -10.98
CA VAL A 31 -15.15 -15.72 -11.71
C VAL A 31 -15.70 -16.73 -12.72
N ASP A 32 -15.30 -16.59 -13.98
CA ASP A 32 -15.63 -17.48 -15.08
C ASP A 32 -14.35 -17.83 -15.85
N GLY A 33 -13.80 -19.01 -15.55
CA GLY A 33 -12.53 -19.46 -16.13
C GLY A 33 -11.39 -18.49 -15.82
N ASP A 34 -10.75 -17.97 -16.87
CA ASP A 34 -9.61 -17.06 -16.75
C ASP A 34 -10.01 -15.57 -16.65
N VAL A 35 -11.30 -15.27 -16.57
CA VAL A 35 -11.83 -13.90 -16.44
C VAL A 35 -12.61 -13.75 -15.13
N ALA A 36 -12.19 -12.80 -14.30
CA ALA A 36 -13.00 -12.30 -13.20
C ALA A 36 -13.75 -11.03 -13.62
N THR A 37 -15.02 -10.94 -13.27
CA THR A 37 -15.78 -9.69 -13.27
C THR A 37 -15.79 -9.11 -11.87
N LEU A 38 -15.27 -7.89 -11.72
CA LEU A 38 -15.37 -7.08 -10.52
C LEU A 38 -16.40 -5.96 -10.74
N THR A 39 -17.54 -6.06 -10.07
CA THR A 39 -18.63 -5.10 -10.22
C THR A 39 -18.69 -4.18 -9.01
N MET A 40 -18.49 -2.89 -9.24
CA MET A 40 -18.68 -1.82 -8.27
C MET A 40 -20.18 -1.55 -8.07
N ASP A 41 -20.66 -1.77 -6.86
CA ASP A 41 -22.04 -1.55 -6.46
C ASP A 41 -22.10 -1.00 -5.03
N VAL A 42 -21.59 0.22 -4.86
CA VAL A 42 -21.47 0.84 -3.53
C VAL A 42 -22.85 0.95 -2.89
N ASP A 43 -23.02 0.33 -1.71
CA ASP A 43 -24.13 0.61 -0.82
C ASP A 43 -24.07 2.06 -0.32
N GLU A 44 -25.08 2.87 -0.68
CA GLU A 44 -25.13 4.29 -0.30
C GLU A 44 -25.18 4.49 1.22
N ASN A 45 -25.68 3.51 1.97
CA ASN A 45 -25.76 3.54 3.44
C ASN A 45 -24.56 2.83 4.10
N GLY A 46 -23.55 2.47 3.32
CA GLY A 46 -22.37 1.75 3.79
C GLY A 46 -21.15 2.60 4.10
N GLY A 47 -21.35 3.86 4.46
CA GLY A 47 -20.24 4.71 4.89
C GLY A 47 -19.50 4.13 6.11
N LEU A 48 -18.17 4.23 6.11
CA LEU A 48 -17.31 3.83 7.22
C LEU A 48 -17.56 4.69 8.47
N PHE A 49 -17.96 5.94 8.26
CA PHE A 49 -18.37 6.87 9.30
C PHE A 49 -19.82 7.30 9.11
N GLU A 50 -20.47 7.67 10.22
CA GLU A 50 -21.78 8.29 10.19
C GLU A 50 -21.73 9.69 9.56
N GLY A 51 -22.88 10.16 9.04
CA GLY A 51 -23.07 11.55 8.60
C GLY A 51 -22.91 11.82 7.10
N TYR A 52 -22.76 10.80 6.25
CA TYR A 52 -22.86 10.93 4.79
C TYR A 52 -23.41 9.67 4.12
N LEU A 53 -23.85 9.82 2.87
CA LEU A 53 -24.27 8.72 2.00
C LEU A 53 -23.29 8.62 0.82
N LEU A 54 -22.98 7.39 0.41
CA LEU A 54 -22.09 7.05 -0.70
C LEU A 54 -22.84 6.95 -2.04
N LYS A 55 -23.55 8.01 -2.41
CA LYS A 55 -24.36 8.04 -3.64
C LYS A 55 -23.52 7.90 -4.90
N LEU A 56 -24.13 7.41 -5.97
CA LEU A 56 -23.54 7.40 -7.33
C LEU A 56 -22.17 6.71 -7.42
N ASN A 57 -21.98 5.60 -6.69
CA ASN A 57 -20.66 4.93 -6.62
C ASN A 57 -19.54 5.89 -6.17
N SER A 58 -19.84 6.90 -5.34
CA SER A 58 -18.78 7.61 -4.61
C SER A 58 -18.22 6.71 -3.52
N TYR A 59 -16.95 6.88 -3.15
CA TYR A 59 -16.27 5.97 -2.24
C TYR A 59 -15.63 6.67 -1.03
N ASP A 60 -15.51 5.92 0.06
CA ASP A 60 -14.69 6.26 1.22
C ASP A 60 -13.63 5.18 1.44
N LEU A 61 -12.98 5.17 2.61
CA LEU A 61 -11.96 4.18 2.95
C LEU A 61 -12.54 2.76 3.03
N GLY A 62 -13.78 2.56 3.50
CA GLY A 62 -14.39 1.23 3.63
C GLY A 62 -14.56 0.54 2.27
N VAL A 63 -14.97 1.30 1.26
CA VAL A 63 -15.05 0.82 -0.13
C VAL A 63 -13.69 0.38 -0.66
N ASP A 64 -12.62 1.08 -0.30
CA ASP A 64 -11.26 0.75 -0.76
C ASP A 64 -10.64 -0.40 0.05
N ILE A 65 -11.01 -0.57 1.32
CA ILE A 65 -10.64 -1.75 2.14
C ILE A 65 -11.16 -3.03 1.47
N GLU A 66 -12.42 -3.02 1.01
CA GLU A 66 -12.97 -4.14 0.24
C GLU A 66 -12.24 -4.34 -1.09
N LEU A 67 -11.92 -3.26 -1.83
CA LEU A 67 -11.17 -3.36 -3.08
C LEU A 67 -9.77 -3.96 -2.87
N ALA A 68 -9.07 -3.54 -1.82
CA ALA A 68 -7.77 -4.08 -1.44
C ALA A 68 -7.87 -5.58 -1.13
N ASP A 69 -8.88 -6.00 -0.38
CA ASP A 69 -9.14 -7.43 -0.12
C ASP A 69 -9.45 -8.17 -1.43
N VAL A 70 -10.30 -7.64 -2.32
CA VAL A 70 -10.61 -8.26 -3.64
C VAL A 70 -9.33 -8.53 -4.43
N VAL A 71 -8.40 -7.56 -4.50
CA VAL A 71 -7.12 -7.75 -5.20
C VAL A 71 -6.33 -8.90 -4.59
N GLN A 72 -6.35 -9.04 -3.26
CA GLN A 72 -5.72 -10.17 -2.57
C GLN A 72 -6.42 -11.50 -2.86
N ARG A 73 -7.77 -11.53 -2.84
CA ARG A 73 -8.56 -12.74 -3.17
C ARG A 73 -8.23 -13.23 -4.58
N LEU A 74 -8.22 -12.32 -5.55
CA LEU A 74 -7.88 -12.63 -6.94
C LEU A 74 -6.47 -13.20 -7.10
N ARG A 75 -5.52 -12.74 -6.29
CA ARG A 75 -4.12 -13.16 -6.41
C ARG A 75 -3.87 -14.54 -5.80
N PHE A 76 -4.47 -14.82 -4.66
CA PHE A 76 -4.19 -16.03 -3.87
C PHE A 76 -5.25 -17.13 -4.01
N GLU A 77 -6.52 -16.77 -4.16
CA GLU A 77 -7.63 -17.73 -4.23
C GLU A 77 -7.98 -18.13 -5.66
N HIS A 78 -7.55 -17.33 -6.65
CA HIS A 78 -7.85 -17.51 -8.07
C HIS A 78 -6.60 -17.55 -8.96
N PRO A 79 -5.78 -18.62 -8.87
CA PRO A 79 -4.63 -18.82 -9.75
C PRO A 79 -5.01 -18.86 -11.25
N GLU A 80 -6.24 -19.27 -11.57
CA GLU A 80 -6.77 -19.38 -12.93
C GLU A 80 -7.06 -18.02 -13.57
N VAL A 81 -7.38 -17.00 -12.78
CA VAL A 81 -7.80 -15.69 -13.28
C VAL A 81 -6.62 -14.91 -13.84
N LYS A 82 -6.70 -14.58 -15.13
CA LYS A 82 -5.72 -13.81 -15.89
C LYS A 82 -6.17 -12.39 -16.16
N VAL A 83 -7.48 -12.17 -16.28
CA VAL A 83 -8.06 -10.85 -16.57
C VAL A 83 -9.14 -10.51 -15.58
N VAL A 84 -9.13 -9.27 -15.09
CA VAL A 84 -10.13 -8.71 -14.20
C VAL A 84 -10.84 -7.57 -14.94
N VAL A 85 -12.11 -7.79 -15.27
CA VAL A 85 -12.97 -6.78 -15.88
C VAL A 85 -13.70 -6.01 -14.79
N MET A 86 -13.37 -4.74 -14.63
CA MET A 86 -14.01 -3.85 -13.67
C MET A 86 -15.13 -3.05 -14.33
N ARG A 87 -16.33 -3.11 -13.76
CA ARG A 87 -17.52 -2.39 -14.26
C ARG A 87 -18.43 -1.93 -13.12
N SER A 88 -19.44 -1.13 -13.43
CA SER A 88 -20.43 -0.65 -12.46
C SER A 88 -21.73 -1.43 -12.56
N ALA A 89 -22.40 -1.68 -11.42
CA ALA A 89 -23.78 -2.15 -11.38
C ALA A 89 -24.80 -1.01 -11.53
N LYS A 90 -24.37 0.25 -11.36
CA LYS A 90 -25.26 1.40 -11.34
C LYS A 90 -25.40 2.00 -12.75
N ASN A 91 -26.64 2.30 -13.13
CA ASN A 91 -26.93 2.93 -14.42
C ASN A 91 -26.33 4.34 -14.49
N ARG A 92 -25.74 4.69 -15.64
CA ARG A 92 -25.23 6.04 -15.98
C ARG A 92 -24.05 6.55 -15.15
N VAL A 93 -23.53 5.76 -14.20
CA VAL A 93 -22.33 6.11 -13.43
C VAL A 93 -21.44 4.90 -13.28
N PHE A 94 -20.17 5.06 -13.67
CA PHE A 94 -19.13 4.11 -13.29
C PHE A 94 -18.75 4.34 -11.83
N CYS A 95 -18.18 5.52 -11.54
CA CYS A 95 -17.74 5.93 -10.22
C CYS A 95 -17.61 7.46 -10.16
N ALA A 96 -18.20 8.07 -9.13
CA ALA A 96 -18.19 9.53 -8.93
C ALA A 96 -16.97 10.03 -8.12
N GLY A 97 -16.04 9.15 -7.76
CA GLY A 97 -14.82 9.49 -7.03
C GLY A 97 -14.98 9.49 -5.52
N ALA A 98 -13.95 9.98 -4.83
CA ALA A 98 -13.96 10.09 -3.37
C ALA A 98 -15.14 10.95 -2.90
N ASN A 99 -15.88 10.48 -1.89
CA ASN A 99 -17.08 11.17 -1.45
C ASN A 99 -16.74 12.55 -0.85
N ILE A 100 -17.29 13.61 -1.44
CA ILE A 100 -16.93 14.99 -1.08
C ILE A 100 -17.39 15.34 0.34
N ARG A 101 -18.55 14.84 0.80
CA ARG A 101 -19.02 15.06 2.18
C ARG A 101 -18.15 14.33 3.20
N MET A 102 -17.68 13.12 2.86
CA MET A 102 -16.67 12.43 3.64
C MET A 102 -15.41 13.30 3.74
N LEU A 103 -14.84 13.74 2.61
CA LEU A 103 -13.62 14.56 2.60
C LEU A 103 -13.77 15.87 3.39
N ALA A 104 -14.91 16.56 3.23
CA ALA A 104 -15.17 17.83 3.91
C ALA A 104 -15.16 17.71 5.44
N GLY A 105 -15.74 16.63 5.99
CA GLY A 105 -15.79 16.42 7.44
C GLY A 105 -14.65 15.55 8.01
N SER A 106 -13.70 15.13 7.18
CA SER A 106 -12.53 14.36 7.62
C SER A 106 -11.40 15.27 8.11
N THR A 107 -10.64 14.83 9.11
CA THR A 107 -9.42 15.51 9.54
C THR A 107 -8.37 15.49 8.45
N HIS A 108 -7.35 16.34 8.58
CA HIS A 108 -6.18 16.28 7.72
C HIS A 108 -5.54 14.88 7.74
N ALA A 109 -5.24 14.34 8.93
CA ALA A 109 -4.63 13.01 9.07
C ALA A 109 -5.47 11.89 8.44
N HIS A 110 -6.80 11.93 8.55
CA HIS A 110 -7.65 10.93 7.90
C HIS A 110 -7.61 11.05 6.36
N LYS A 111 -7.65 12.27 5.81
CA LYS A 111 -7.53 12.51 4.37
C LYS A 111 -6.19 12.01 3.82
N VAL A 112 -5.09 12.26 4.53
CA VAL A 112 -3.75 11.80 4.14
C VAL A 112 -3.67 10.26 4.16
N ASN A 113 -4.15 9.61 5.22
CA ASN A 113 -4.17 8.16 5.31
C ASN A 113 -5.08 7.52 4.25
N PHE A 114 -6.26 8.11 4.00
CA PHE A 114 -7.16 7.72 2.92
C PHE A 114 -6.46 7.78 1.56
N CYS A 115 -5.83 8.91 1.22
CA CYS A 115 -5.07 9.04 -0.03
C CYS A 115 -3.92 8.04 -0.11
N LYS A 116 -3.19 7.82 0.99
CA LYS A 116 -2.06 6.88 1.02
C LYS A 116 -2.51 5.45 0.75
N PHE A 117 -3.51 4.97 1.50
CA PHE A 117 -4.05 3.61 1.37
C PHE A 117 -4.64 3.38 -0.03
N THR A 118 -5.47 4.31 -0.51
CA THR A 118 -6.09 4.20 -1.84
C THR A 118 -5.07 4.24 -2.98
N ASN A 119 -3.98 5.01 -2.84
CA ASN A 119 -2.85 4.95 -3.77
C ASN A 119 -2.15 3.59 -3.75
N GLU A 120 -1.88 3.03 -2.57
CA GLU A 120 -1.26 1.70 -2.42
C GLU A 120 -2.12 0.59 -3.05
N THR A 121 -3.46 0.63 -2.90
CA THR A 121 -4.40 -0.30 -3.56
C THR A 121 -4.28 -0.23 -5.09
N ARG A 122 -4.26 0.99 -5.66
CA ARG A 122 -4.13 1.21 -7.11
C ARG A 122 -2.77 0.80 -7.65
N ASN A 123 -1.70 1.09 -6.92
CA ASN A 123 -0.36 0.62 -7.25
C ASN A 123 -0.28 -0.91 -7.20
N GLY A 124 -1.00 -1.55 -6.26
CA GLY A 124 -1.09 -3.01 -6.16
C GLY A 124 -1.71 -3.68 -7.39
N MET A 125 -2.67 -3.01 -8.05
CA MET A 125 -3.23 -3.49 -9.32
C MET A 125 -2.18 -3.47 -10.44
N GLU A 126 -1.41 -2.39 -10.55
CA GLU A 126 -0.33 -2.25 -11.53
C GLU A 126 0.81 -3.24 -11.24
N ASP A 127 1.16 -3.41 -9.98
CA ASP A 127 2.14 -4.39 -9.52
C ASP A 127 1.73 -5.83 -9.89
N SER A 128 0.45 -6.15 -9.79
CA SER A 128 -0.11 -7.46 -10.18
C SER A 128 -0.12 -7.65 -11.70
N SER A 129 -0.30 -6.57 -12.46
CA SER A 129 -0.14 -6.57 -13.92
C SER A 129 1.28 -6.87 -14.36
N GLU A 130 2.25 -6.26 -13.71
CA GLU A 130 3.66 -6.47 -14.02
C GLU A 130 4.15 -7.84 -13.56
N ASN A 131 3.72 -8.30 -12.38
CA ASN A 131 4.40 -9.37 -11.66
C ASN A 131 3.54 -10.61 -11.36
N SER A 132 2.22 -10.49 -11.31
CA SER A 132 1.29 -11.61 -11.02
C SER A 132 0.66 -12.21 -12.28
N GLY A 133 0.89 -11.58 -13.44
CA GLY A 133 0.29 -11.97 -14.71
C GLY A 133 -1.22 -11.69 -14.79
N GLN A 134 -1.76 -10.82 -13.93
CA GLN A 134 -3.17 -10.44 -13.93
C GLN A 134 -3.36 -9.08 -14.59
N ARG A 135 -4.22 -8.98 -15.60
CA ARG A 135 -4.49 -7.72 -16.30
C ARG A 135 -5.85 -7.17 -15.89
N PHE A 136 -5.96 -5.86 -15.76
CA PHE A 136 -7.18 -5.17 -15.36
C PHE A 136 -7.73 -4.37 -16.53
N ILE A 137 -9.02 -4.54 -16.82
CA ILE A 137 -9.74 -3.78 -17.85
C ILE A 137 -10.88 -3.04 -17.18
N THR A 138 -10.90 -1.71 -17.25
CA THR A 138 -12.06 -0.92 -16.81
C THR A 138 -13.02 -0.67 -17.96
N VAL A 139 -14.31 -0.94 -17.71
CA VAL A 139 -15.42 -0.59 -18.59
C VAL A 139 -16.16 0.60 -18.00
N VAL A 140 -16.01 1.76 -18.63
CA VAL A 140 -16.72 2.99 -18.27
C VAL A 140 -18.01 3.07 -19.08
N ASN A 141 -19.11 2.61 -18.48
CA ASN A 141 -20.46 2.79 -18.99
C ASN A 141 -21.22 3.73 -18.04
N GLY A 142 -21.22 5.03 -18.37
CA GLY A 142 -21.62 6.13 -17.51
C GLY A 142 -20.48 7.11 -17.24
N SER A 143 -20.65 7.97 -16.23
CA SER A 143 -19.62 8.92 -15.80
C SER A 143 -18.56 8.26 -14.90
N ALA A 144 -17.28 8.49 -15.21
CA ALA A 144 -16.14 8.23 -14.34
C ALA A 144 -15.47 9.57 -13.98
N ALA A 145 -15.71 10.08 -12.78
CA ALA A 145 -15.28 11.41 -12.37
C ALA A 145 -14.33 11.36 -11.18
N GLY A 146 -13.30 12.20 -11.22
CA GLY A 146 -12.27 12.32 -10.19
C GLY A 146 -11.66 10.97 -9.85
N GLY A 147 -11.71 10.59 -8.58
CA GLY A 147 -11.26 9.28 -8.09
C GLY A 147 -11.82 8.05 -8.85
N GLY A 148 -12.97 8.16 -9.51
CA GLY A 148 -13.50 7.10 -10.37
C GLY A 148 -12.68 6.91 -11.65
N TYR A 149 -12.21 8.00 -12.25
CA TYR A 149 -11.26 7.92 -13.34
C TYR A 149 -9.85 7.61 -12.84
N GLU A 150 -9.45 8.03 -11.63
CA GLU A 150 -8.16 7.62 -11.03
C GLU A 150 -8.08 6.10 -10.81
N LEU A 151 -9.19 5.46 -10.44
CA LEU A 151 -9.30 4.00 -10.39
C LEU A 151 -9.14 3.37 -11.79
N ALA A 152 -9.85 3.91 -12.79
CA ALA A 152 -9.72 3.43 -14.17
C ALA A 152 -8.28 3.59 -14.70
N LEU A 153 -7.61 4.70 -14.37
CA LEU A 153 -6.22 4.99 -14.73
C LEU A 153 -5.24 3.94 -14.18
N ALA A 154 -5.55 3.30 -13.05
CA ALA A 154 -4.72 2.25 -12.48
C ALA A 154 -4.82 0.92 -13.25
N THR A 155 -5.83 0.74 -14.12
CA THR A 155 -5.97 -0.47 -14.94
C THR A 155 -5.08 -0.46 -16.18
N ASP A 156 -4.93 -1.62 -16.83
CA ASP A 156 -4.16 -1.77 -18.05
C ASP A 156 -4.86 -1.16 -19.26
N HIS A 157 -6.19 -1.21 -19.28
CA HIS A 157 -6.99 -0.86 -20.45
C HIS A 157 -8.35 -0.27 -20.07
N ILE A 158 -8.72 0.85 -20.68
CA ILE A 158 -9.98 1.57 -20.41
C ILE A 158 -10.83 1.58 -21.68
N ILE A 159 -12.00 0.93 -21.60
CA ILE A 159 -13.04 0.94 -22.63
C ILE A 159 -14.15 1.90 -22.20
N LEU A 160 -14.42 2.93 -23.01
CA LEU A 160 -15.50 3.88 -22.74
C LEU A 160 -16.69 3.63 -23.67
N ALA A 161 -17.90 3.57 -23.12
CA ALA A 161 -19.12 3.46 -23.93
C ALA A 161 -19.30 4.70 -24.84
N ASP A 162 -19.57 4.49 -26.12
CA ASP A 162 -19.86 5.54 -27.10
C ASP A 162 -21.37 5.74 -27.24
N ASP A 163 -21.99 6.30 -26.20
CA ASP A 163 -23.44 6.47 -26.07
C ASP A 163 -23.87 7.95 -25.98
N GLY A 164 -22.92 8.88 -26.14
CA GLY A 164 -23.12 10.32 -26.04
C GLY A 164 -23.21 10.88 -24.62
N ALA A 165 -23.35 10.03 -23.59
CA ALA A 165 -23.51 10.41 -22.18
C ALA A 165 -22.30 10.03 -21.31
N SER A 166 -21.65 8.90 -21.60
CA SER A 166 -20.49 8.41 -20.86
C SER A 166 -19.27 9.31 -21.07
N ALA A 167 -18.55 9.60 -19.99
CA ALA A 167 -17.41 10.52 -19.99
C ALA A 167 -16.42 10.17 -18.87
N VAL A 168 -15.17 10.56 -19.08
CA VAL A 168 -14.12 10.59 -18.06
C VAL A 168 -13.83 12.04 -17.67
N ALA A 169 -13.59 12.32 -16.38
CA ALA A 169 -13.35 13.68 -15.88
C ALA A 169 -12.41 13.70 -14.67
N LEU A 170 -11.65 14.79 -14.50
CA LEU A 170 -10.88 15.11 -13.28
C LEU A 170 -11.28 16.52 -12.77
N PRO A 171 -12.46 16.67 -12.16
CA PRO A 171 -12.99 17.96 -11.75
C PRO A 171 -12.41 18.49 -10.42
N GLU A 172 -11.43 17.82 -9.81
CA GLU A 172 -10.94 18.13 -8.47
C GLU A 172 -10.45 19.57 -8.30
N VAL A 173 -9.74 20.12 -9.30
CA VAL A 173 -9.24 21.49 -9.24
C VAL A 173 -10.39 22.51 -9.32
N PRO A 174 -11.26 22.52 -10.35
CA PRO A 174 -12.31 23.51 -10.47
C PRO A 174 -13.42 23.36 -9.41
N LEU A 175 -13.75 22.12 -9.02
CA LEU A 175 -14.91 21.85 -8.16
C LEU A 175 -14.55 21.82 -6.67
N LEU A 176 -13.36 21.32 -6.33
CA LEU A 176 -12.98 20.99 -4.95
C LEU A 176 -11.76 21.77 -4.45
N ALA A 177 -11.10 22.54 -5.32
CA ALA A 177 -9.84 23.22 -5.04
C ALA A 177 -8.74 22.29 -4.48
N VAL A 178 -8.72 21.04 -4.97
CA VAL A 178 -7.72 20.01 -4.63
C VAL A 178 -7.23 19.32 -5.91
N LEU A 179 -6.24 18.44 -5.80
CA LEU A 179 -5.72 17.68 -6.93
C LEU A 179 -6.42 16.32 -7.05
N PRO A 180 -6.40 15.71 -8.25
CA PRO A 180 -6.48 14.26 -8.46
C PRO A 180 -5.30 13.57 -7.75
N GLY A 181 -5.41 13.43 -6.43
CA GLY A 181 -4.35 13.03 -5.51
C GLY A 181 -4.18 11.52 -5.35
N THR A 182 -5.08 10.72 -5.93
CA THR A 182 -5.00 9.25 -5.94
C THR A 182 -4.19 8.75 -7.15
N GLY A 183 -3.10 9.47 -7.43
CA GLY A 183 -2.21 9.24 -8.55
C GLY A 183 -2.75 9.71 -9.90
N GLY A 184 -3.90 10.40 -9.95
CA GLY A 184 -4.54 10.82 -11.18
C GLY A 184 -3.65 11.66 -12.09
N LEU A 185 -3.07 12.75 -11.57
CA LEU A 185 -2.17 13.60 -12.36
C LEU A 185 -0.95 12.83 -12.85
N THR A 186 -0.35 12.01 -11.97
CA THR A 186 0.84 11.23 -12.31
C THR A 186 0.51 10.20 -13.38
N ARG A 187 -0.60 9.46 -13.29
CA ARG A 187 -1.00 8.47 -14.31
C ARG A 187 -1.40 9.12 -15.62
N VAL A 188 -2.06 10.29 -15.61
CA VAL A 188 -2.38 11.04 -16.83
C VAL A 188 -1.10 11.38 -17.62
N VAL A 189 -0.04 11.80 -16.94
CA VAL A 189 1.21 12.19 -17.60
C VAL A 189 2.13 10.99 -17.84
N ASP A 190 2.44 10.21 -16.81
CA ASP A 190 3.48 9.18 -16.83
C ASP A 190 2.98 7.85 -17.42
N LYS A 191 1.70 7.50 -17.26
CA LYS A 191 1.13 6.26 -17.81
C LYS A 191 0.44 6.48 -19.15
N ARG A 192 -0.54 7.38 -19.19
CA ARG A 192 -1.37 7.66 -20.38
C ARG A 192 -0.66 8.51 -21.44
N LYS A 193 0.41 9.21 -21.05
CA LYS A 193 1.18 10.10 -21.91
C LYS A 193 0.28 11.15 -22.60
N VAL A 194 -0.69 11.68 -21.85
CA VAL A 194 -1.52 12.80 -22.30
C VAL A 194 -0.63 14.02 -22.42
N ARG A 195 -0.74 14.75 -23.54
CA ARG A 195 0.05 15.97 -23.74
C ARG A 195 -0.29 16.98 -22.65
N ARG A 196 0.72 17.64 -22.09
CA ARG A 196 0.59 18.47 -20.87
C ARG A 196 -0.54 19.50 -20.93
N ASP A 197 -0.70 20.20 -22.05
CA ASP A 197 -1.74 21.20 -22.27
C ASP A 197 -3.15 20.59 -22.40
N HIS A 198 -3.29 19.40 -22.99
CA HIS A 198 -4.55 18.65 -22.94
C HIS A 198 -4.87 18.18 -21.52
N ALA A 199 -3.86 17.75 -20.76
CA ALA A 199 -4.03 17.35 -19.37
C ALA A 199 -4.46 18.55 -18.50
N ASP A 200 -3.87 19.72 -18.70
CA ASP A 200 -4.26 20.98 -18.04
C ASP A 200 -5.72 21.33 -18.31
N PHE A 201 -6.13 21.37 -19.59
CA PHE A 201 -7.53 21.61 -19.96
C PHE A 201 -8.46 20.54 -19.35
N PHE A 202 -8.06 19.27 -19.40
CA PHE A 202 -8.84 18.17 -18.85
C PHE A 202 -9.04 18.26 -17.33
N CYS A 203 -8.04 18.74 -16.59
CA CYS A 203 -8.10 18.90 -15.14
C CYS A 203 -8.72 20.23 -14.69
N THR A 204 -9.14 21.09 -15.61
CA THR A 204 -9.69 22.43 -15.31
C THR A 204 -11.11 22.63 -15.85
N ILE A 205 -11.78 21.55 -16.25
CA ILE A 205 -13.21 21.51 -16.63
C ILE A 205 -13.96 20.50 -15.77
N GLU A 206 -15.27 20.69 -15.59
CA GLU A 206 -16.10 19.78 -14.79
C GLU A 206 -16.73 18.67 -15.63
N GLU A 207 -17.07 18.97 -16.89
CA GLU A 207 -17.88 18.12 -17.76
C GLU A 207 -17.11 16.93 -18.36
N GLY A 208 -15.78 17.00 -18.33
CA GLY A 208 -14.89 15.96 -18.82
C GLY A 208 -14.87 15.78 -20.35
N VAL A 209 -14.42 14.60 -20.78
CA VAL A 209 -14.18 14.25 -22.19
C VAL A 209 -14.85 12.92 -22.53
N LYS A 210 -15.46 12.85 -23.71
CA LYS A 210 -16.22 11.71 -24.20
C LYS A 210 -15.85 11.29 -25.62
N GLY A 211 -16.28 10.09 -26.01
CA GLY A 211 -16.21 9.55 -27.37
C GLY A 211 -14.81 9.61 -27.97
N LYS A 212 -14.73 9.90 -29.27
CA LYS A 212 -13.47 9.90 -30.04
C LYS A 212 -12.39 10.83 -29.46
N ARG A 213 -12.78 11.94 -28.84
CA ARG A 213 -11.84 12.88 -28.22
C ARG A 213 -11.09 12.24 -27.05
N ALA A 214 -11.77 11.40 -26.26
CA ALA A 214 -11.13 10.70 -25.13
C ALA A 214 -9.99 9.78 -25.62
N VAL A 215 -10.20 9.08 -26.73
CA VAL A 215 -9.18 8.22 -27.36
C VAL A 215 -8.06 9.06 -27.97
N GLN A 216 -8.40 10.09 -28.75
CA GLN A 216 -7.42 10.97 -29.39
C GLN A 216 -6.48 11.65 -28.39
N TRP A 217 -6.99 11.97 -27.20
CA TRP A 217 -6.22 12.57 -26.12
C TRP A 217 -5.54 11.54 -25.22
N ARG A 218 -5.68 10.24 -25.50
CA ARG A 218 -5.13 9.10 -24.73
C ARG A 218 -5.71 8.94 -23.33
N LEU A 219 -6.86 9.55 -23.05
CA LEU A 219 -7.55 9.41 -21.77
C LEU A 219 -8.15 8.00 -21.61
N VAL A 220 -8.63 7.42 -22.70
CA VAL A 220 -9.08 6.02 -22.74
C VAL A 220 -8.41 5.32 -23.92
N ASP A 221 -8.41 3.99 -23.91
CA ASP A 221 -7.74 3.20 -24.95
C ASP A 221 -8.65 3.00 -26.16
N GLU A 222 -9.94 2.76 -25.92
CA GLU A 222 -10.90 2.63 -27.00
C GLU A 222 -12.33 2.98 -26.56
N ILE A 223 -13.20 3.05 -27.57
CA ILE A 223 -14.62 3.28 -27.40
C ILE A 223 -15.43 2.23 -28.15
N ALA A 224 -16.60 1.89 -27.62
CA ALA A 224 -17.55 1.00 -28.30
C ALA A 224 -18.99 1.48 -28.10
N PRO A 225 -19.83 1.49 -29.15
CA PRO A 225 -21.25 1.76 -28.98
C PRO A 225 -21.89 0.66 -28.12
N ASN A 226 -22.95 0.99 -27.38
CA ASN A 226 -23.62 0.06 -26.46
C ASN A 226 -23.98 -1.29 -27.10
N SER A 227 -24.39 -1.30 -28.38
CA SER A 227 -24.72 -2.52 -29.12
C SER A 227 -23.54 -3.46 -29.38
N LYS A 228 -22.29 -3.00 -29.19
CA LYS A 228 -21.06 -3.78 -29.40
C LYS A 228 -20.18 -3.85 -28.15
N LEU A 229 -20.59 -3.24 -27.03
CA LEU A 229 -19.76 -3.10 -25.84
C LEU A 229 -19.36 -4.45 -25.25
N GLU A 230 -20.33 -5.35 -25.00
CA GLU A 230 -20.05 -6.70 -24.47
C GLU A 230 -19.16 -7.53 -25.39
N ALA A 231 -19.40 -7.46 -26.70
CA ALA A 231 -18.55 -8.14 -27.69
C ALA A 231 -17.10 -7.60 -27.64
N LYS A 232 -16.93 -6.29 -27.45
CA LYS A 232 -15.62 -5.67 -27.33
C LYS A 232 -14.90 -6.04 -26.04
N ILE A 233 -15.63 -6.09 -24.92
CA ILE A 233 -15.09 -6.54 -23.63
C ILE A 233 -14.59 -7.99 -23.76
N ALA A 234 -15.40 -8.89 -24.35
CA ALA A 234 -15.03 -10.29 -24.55
C ALA A 234 -13.85 -10.47 -25.52
N GLU A 235 -13.72 -9.62 -26.54
CA GLU A 235 -12.54 -9.56 -27.41
C GLU A 235 -11.28 -9.23 -26.60
N ARG A 236 -11.28 -8.11 -25.86
CA ARG A 236 -10.11 -7.69 -25.08
C ARG A 236 -9.78 -8.64 -23.94
N ALA A 237 -10.77 -9.16 -23.23
CA ALA A 237 -10.53 -10.13 -22.17
C ALA A 237 -9.80 -11.38 -22.72
N ARG A 238 -10.21 -11.90 -23.89
CA ARG A 238 -9.52 -13.04 -24.52
C ARG A 238 -8.11 -12.69 -24.97
N GLU A 239 -7.89 -11.51 -25.55
CA GLU A 239 -6.56 -11.07 -25.98
C GLU A 239 -5.58 -10.94 -24.80
N PHE A 240 -6.01 -10.29 -23.72
CA PHE A 240 -5.18 -10.12 -22.52
C PHE A 240 -4.96 -11.45 -21.79
N ALA A 241 -5.96 -12.32 -21.74
CA ALA A 241 -5.83 -13.66 -21.16
C ALA A 241 -4.84 -14.53 -21.96
N ALA A 242 -4.86 -14.45 -23.29
CA ALA A 242 -3.91 -15.16 -24.15
C ALA A 242 -2.46 -14.68 -23.97
N ALA A 243 -2.26 -13.39 -23.64
CA ALA A 243 -0.94 -12.81 -23.40
C ALA A 243 -0.44 -12.97 -21.95
N SER A 244 -1.30 -13.40 -21.03
CA SER A 244 -0.93 -13.56 -19.62
C SER A 244 0.11 -14.67 -19.44
N LYS A 245 1.11 -14.37 -18.62
CA LYS A 245 2.15 -15.32 -18.20
C LYS A 245 1.76 -16.11 -16.95
N ARG A 246 0.56 -15.89 -16.41
CA ARG A 246 0.10 -16.55 -15.19
C ARG A 246 -0.06 -18.04 -15.46
N LYS A 247 0.69 -18.86 -14.73
CA LYS A 247 0.75 -20.33 -14.91
C LYS A 247 -0.22 -21.10 -14.01
N GLY A 248 -1.21 -20.42 -13.44
CA GLY A 248 -2.06 -20.94 -12.36
C GLY A 248 -3.23 -21.84 -12.79
N GLY A 249 -2.98 -22.93 -13.50
CA GLY A 249 -4.02 -23.91 -13.84
C GLY A 249 -4.48 -24.83 -12.70
N GLY A 250 -4.42 -24.38 -11.44
CA GLY A 250 -4.60 -25.22 -10.24
C GLY A 250 -5.61 -24.67 -9.23
N LYS A 251 -5.72 -25.30 -8.06
CA LYS A 251 -6.58 -24.82 -6.97
C LYS A 251 -5.88 -23.68 -6.22
N GLY A 252 -6.58 -22.55 -6.02
CA GLY A 252 -6.08 -21.48 -5.15
C GLY A 252 -6.01 -21.88 -3.68
N ILE A 253 -5.44 -21.00 -2.86
CA ILE A 253 -5.46 -21.14 -1.40
C ILE A 253 -6.46 -20.16 -0.81
N ALA A 254 -7.20 -20.55 0.22
CA ALA A 254 -8.11 -19.62 0.91
C ALA A 254 -7.31 -18.69 1.82
N LEU A 255 -7.53 -17.39 1.73
CA LEU A 255 -7.00 -16.43 2.70
C LEU A 255 -7.92 -16.38 3.93
N THR A 256 -7.73 -17.33 4.84
CA THR A 256 -8.52 -17.41 6.08
C THR A 256 -8.40 -16.12 6.90
N PRO A 257 -9.44 -15.73 7.65
CA PRO A 257 -9.38 -14.61 8.60
C PRO A 257 -8.13 -14.66 9.47
N LEU A 258 -7.50 -13.50 9.72
CA LEU A 258 -6.39 -13.44 10.67
C LEU A 258 -6.94 -13.66 12.09
N GLU A 259 -6.27 -14.52 12.84
CA GLU A 259 -6.51 -14.65 14.27
C GLU A 259 -5.72 -13.55 14.98
N ARG A 260 -6.43 -12.62 15.63
CA ARG A 260 -5.80 -11.55 16.37
C ARG A 260 -6.57 -11.17 17.62
N VAL A 261 -5.84 -10.73 18.63
CA VAL A 261 -6.39 -10.12 19.85
C VAL A 261 -5.89 -8.69 19.91
N ILE A 262 -6.82 -7.73 19.91
CA ILE A 262 -6.54 -6.31 20.07
C ILE A 262 -7.05 -5.89 21.44
N ASP A 263 -6.16 -5.42 22.30
CA ASP A 263 -6.48 -4.81 23.59
C ASP A 263 -6.04 -3.34 23.62
N GLN A 264 -6.13 -2.70 24.79
CA GLN A 264 -5.79 -1.28 24.92
C GLN A 264 -4.30 -1.01 24.66
N THR A 265 -3.40 -1.90 25.02
CA THR A 265 -1.95 -1.67 24.97
C THR A 265 -1.25 -2.57 23.95
N SER A 266 -1.98 -3.43 23.26
CA SER A 266 -1.36 -4.53 22.54
C SER A 266 -2.21 -5.05 21.39
N ILE A 267 -1.50 -5.57 20.38
CA ILE A 267 -2.07 -6.40 19.32
C ILE A 267 -1.28 -7.69 19.27
N ARG A 268 -1.95 -8.83 19.19
CA ARG A 268 -1.34 -10.17 19.18
C ARG A 268 -1.86 -10.95 17.99
N TYR A 269 -0.94 -11.49 17.20
CA TYR A 269 -1.17 -12.43 16.11
C TYR A 269 -0.39 -13.74 16.39
N GLY A 270 -0.28 -14.63 15.41
CA GLY A 270 0.49 -15.87 15.54
C GLY A 270 2.01 -15.65 15.55
N PHE A 271 2.51 -14.82 14.64
CA PHE A 271 3.94 -14.53 14.47
C PHE A 271 4.30 -13.05 14.64
N VAL A 272 3.32 -12.16 14.77
CA VAL A 272 3.53 -10.74 15.04
C VAL A 272 2.91 -10.35 16.37
N THR A 273 3.60 -9.56 17.17
CA THR A 273 3.02 -8.85 18.32
C THR A 273 3.34 -7.36 18.23
N VAL A 274 2.43 -6.55 18.73
CA VAL A 274 2.59 -5.09 18.82
C VAL A 274 2.34 -4.67 20.27
N ASP A 275 3.32 -4.02 20.88
CA ASP A 275 3.22 -3.42 22.21
C ASP A 275 3.20 -1.89 22.09
N ILE A 276 2.15 -1.25 22.59
CA ILE A 276 1.88 0.18 22.42
C ILE A 276 2.05 0.89 23.77
N ASP A 277 3.13 1.65 23.88
CA ASP A 277 3.34 2.60 24.97
C ASP A 277 2.93 4.00 24.51
N ARG A 278 1.75 4.46 24.92
CA ARG A 278 1.25 5.79 24.55
C ARG A 278 1.90 6.93 25.31
N ALA A 279 2.45 6.67 26.50
CA ALA A 279 3.18 7.69 27.23
C ALA A 279 4.51 7.99 26.54
N ALA A 280 5.23 6.94 26.12
CA ALA A 280 6.45 7.07 25.34
C ALA A 280 6.18 7.38 23.85
N ARG A 281 4.95 7.15 23.38
CA ARG A 281 4.51 7.24 21.97
C ARG A 281 5.25 6.27 21.06
N ILE A 282 5.39 5.02 21.51
CA ILE A 282 6.14 3.96 20.84
C ILE A 282 5.22 2.78 20.58
N ALA A 283 5.28 2.20 19.38
CA ALA A 283 4.75 0.88 19.11
C ALA A 283 5.89 -0.07 18.76
N THR A 284 6.11 -1.10 19.59
CA THR A 284 7.13 -2.13 19.36
C THR A 284 6.49 -3.31 18.64
N ILE A 285 6.91 -3.58 17.41
CA ILE A 285 6.49 -4.69 16.57
C ILE A 285 7.54 -5.80 16.69
N SER A 286 7.17 -6.92 17.31
CA SER A 286 8.05 -8.08 17.45
C SER A 286 7.61 -9.21 16.51
N ILE A 287 8.55 -9.72 15.72
CA ILE A 287 8.29 -10.79 14.74
C ILE A 287 8.96 -12.09 15.18
N LYS A 288 8.18 -13.17 15.21
CA LYS A 288 8.61 -14.51 15.60
C LYS A 288 8.99 -15.32 14.35
N ALA A 289 10.20 -15.89 14.34
CA ALA A 289 10.61 -16.88 13.36
C ALA A 289 9.73 -18.15 13.44
N PRO A 290 9.62 -18.95 12.36
CA PRO A 290 8.89 -20.20 12.45
C PRO A 290 9.60 -21.19 13.38
N GLU A 291 8.83 -22.01 14.10
CA GLU A 291 9.38 -23.03 15.01
C GLU A 291 9.94 -24.24 14.27
N THR A 292 9.56 -24.42 13.00
CA THR A 292 9.98 -25.53 12.15
C THR A 292 10.47 -25.01 10.81
N ALA A 293 11.34 -25.79 10.16
CA ALA A 293 11.71 -25.57 8.76
C ALA A 293 10.47 -25.52 7.84
N PRO A 294 10.56 -24.86 6.67
CA PRO A 294 9.51 -24.91 5.66
C PRO A 294 9.23 -26.35 5.20
N PRO A 295 8.06 -26.61 4.58
CA PRO A 295 7.76 -27.92 4.02
C PRO A 295 8.80 -28.35 2.99
N ALA A 296 8.93 -29.67 2.78
CA ALA A 296 9.93 -30.24 1.89
C ALA A 296 9.74 -29.85 0.42
N ASP A 297 8.50 -29.55 0.01
CA ASP A 297 8.12 -29.28 -1.38
C ASP A 297 6.92 -28.34 -1.50
N ILE A 298 6.53 -28.06 -2.75
CA ILE A 298 5.38 -27.23 -3.11
C ILE A 298 4.06 -27.80 -2.58
N ASP A 299 3.89 -29.12 -2.60
CA ASP A 299 2.63 -29.74 -2.16
C ASP A 299 2.43 -29.53 -0.66
N GLY A 300 3.50 -29.65 0.13
CA GLY A 300 3.49 -29.29 1.54
C GLY A 300 3.17 -27.81 1.79
N MET A 301 3.72 -26.89 0.98
CA MET A 301 3.36 -25.46 1.06
C MET A 301 1.89 -25.23 0.71
N MET A 302 1.40 -25.85 -0.37
CA MET A 302 0.00 -25.74 -0.80
C MET A 302 -0.96 -26.29 0.27
N ALA A 303 -0.57 -27.36 0.98
CA ALA A 303 -1.34 -27.93 2.08
C ALA A 303 -1.42 -26.99 3.31
N GLN A 304 -0.36 -26.23 3.59
CA GLN A 304 -0.37 -25.21 4.64
C GLN A 304 -1.19 -23.96 4.27
N GLY A 305 -1.30 -23.64 2.98
CA GLY A 305 -2.12 -22.54 2.49
C GLY A 305 -1.76 -21.20 3.13
N ALA A 306 -2.76 -20.52 3.71
CA ALA A 306 -2.57 -19.24 4.38
C ALA A 306 -1.73 -19.31 5.67
N SER A 307 -1.53 -20.51 6.23
CA SER A 307 -0.71 -20.74 7.43
C SER A 307 0.76 -21.02 7.09
N PHE A 308 1.14 -21.04 5.81
CA PHE A 308 2.55 -21.08 5.45
C PHE A 308 3.24 -19.80 5.96
N TRP A 309 4.25 -19.97 6.81
CA TRP A 309 4.82 -18.87 7.62
C TRP A 309 5.14 -17.60 6.82
N PRO A 310 5.84 -17.62 5.67
CA PRO A 310 6.12 -16.40 4.92
C PRO A 310 4.87 -15.63 4.48
N LEU A 311 3.76 -16.32 4.20
CA LEU A 311 2.50 -15.66 3.87
C LEU A 311 1.80 -15.14 5.12
N GLN A 312 1.71 -15.98 6.16
CA GLN A 312 1.01 -15.61 7.39
C GLN A 312 1.63 -14.38 8.05
N VAL A 313 2.94 -14.39 8.30
CA VAL A 313 3.62 -13.29 8.98
C VAL A 313 3.57 -11.99 8.18
N ALA A 314 3.60 -12.06 6.84
CA ALA A 314 3.43 -10.88 6.00
C ALA A 314 2.03 -10.27 6.13
N ARG A 315 0.99 -11.10 6.24
CA ARG A 315 -0.41 -10.63 6.38
C ARG A 315 -0.64 -10.01 7.75
N GLU A 316 -0.11 -10.64 8.79
CA GLU A 316 -0.16 -10.12 10.15
C GLU A 316 0.61 -8.79 10.27
N LEU A 317 1.78 -8.68 9.63
CA LEU A 317 2.55 -7.45 9.60
C LEU A 317 1.84 -6.33 8.82
N ASP A 318 1.24 -6.63 7.67
CA ASP A 318 0.46 -5.66 6.89
C ASP A 318 -0.71 -5.10 7.71
N ASP A 319 -1.47 -5.98 8.36
CA ASP A 319 -2.60 -5.61 9.22
C ASP A 319 -2.15 -4.76 10.43
N ALA A 320 -1.05 -5.13 11.08
CA ALA A 320 -0.46 -4.36 12.18
C ALA A 320 -0.04 -2.95 11.73
N ILE A 321 0.64 -2.81 10.59
CA ILE A 321 1.06 -1.51 10.07
C ILE A 321 -0.15 -0.65 9.69
N LEU A 322 -1.16 -1.24 9.06
CA LEU A 322 -2.42 -0.57 8.71
C LEU A 322 -3.15 -0.06 9.95
N HIS A 323 -3.25 -0.90 10.99
CA HIS A 323 -3.84 -0.53 12.27
C HIS A 323 -3.11 0.67 12.88
N LEU A 324 -1.79 0.58 13.03
CA LEU A 324 -0.97 1.63 13.65
C LEU A 324 -1.02 2.95 12.88
N ARG A 325 -1.04 2.90 11.54
CA ARG A 325 -1.10 4.10 10.69
C ARG A 325 -2.35 4.94 10.93
N ILE A 326 -3.50 4.31 11.13
CA ILE A 326 -4.79 5.00 11.13
C ILE A 326 -5.41 5.13 12.52
N ASN A 327 -5.20 4.15 13.40
CA ASN A 327 -5.80 4.10 14.72
C ASN A 327 -4.89 4.71 15.80
N GLU A 328 -3.57 4.67 15.64
CA GLU A 328 -2.58 5.16 16.61
C GLU A 328 -1.82 6.38 16.08
N LEU A 329 -2.53 7.50 15.91
CA LEU A 329 -1.99 8.72 15.29
C LEU A 329 -0.90 9.42 16.11
N GLU A 330 -0.92 9.26 17.43
CA GLU A 330 0.01 9.90 18.37
C GLU A 330 1.30 9.09 18.58
N THR A 331 1.32 7.82 18.15
CA THR A 331 2.55 7.02 18.16
C THR A 331 3.57 7.70 17.24
N ALA A 332 4.75 8.02 17.75
CA ALA A 332 5.80 8.70 17.00
C ALA A 332 6.65 7.74 16.19
N MET A 333 6.91 6.56 16.75
CA MET A 333 7.86 5.60 16.19
C MET A 333 7.35 4.16 16.21
N LEU A 334 7.78 3.42 15.20
CA LEU A 334 7.61 1.98 15.10
C LEU A 334 8.98 1.33 15.34
N VAL A 335 9.08 0.51 16.38
CA VAL A 335 10.31 -0.20 16.74
C VAL A 335 10.17 -1.66 16.32
N PHE A 336 10.99 -2.12 15.40
CA PHE A 336 11.03 -3.52 14.97
C PHE A 336 11.99 -4.32 15.84
N LYS A 337 11.50 -5.45 16.32
CA LYS A 337 12.26 -6.51 16.97
C LYS A 337 11.95 -7.84 16.31
N SER A 338 12.84 -8.81 16.48
CA SER A 338 12.58 -10.18 16.05
C SER A 338 13.08 -11.17 17.11
N HIS A 339 12.57 -12.39 17.09
CA HIS A 339 13.03 -13.45 17.98
C HIS A 339 12.79 -14.85 17.38
N GLY A 340 13.62 -15.80 17.77
CA GLY A 340 13.54 -17.20 17.36
C GLY A 340 14.74 -17.63 16.52
N ASP A 341 14.62 -18.75 15.81
CA ASP A 341 15.74 -19.33 15.06
C ASP A 341 15.84 -18.75 13.64
N ARG A 342 16.93 -18.02 13.38
CA ARG A 342 17.23 -17.47 12.04
C ARG A 342 17.39 -18.55 10.97
N ALA A 343 17.80 -19.76 11.33
CA ALA A 343 17.96 -20.85 10.37
C ALA A 343 16.63 -21.19 9.67
N HIS A 344 15.49 -21.10 10.39
CA HIS A 344 14.18 -21.35 9.79
C HIS A 344 13.70 -20.20 8.91
N VAL A 345 14.11 -18.96 9.21
CA VAL A 345 13.86 -17.80 8.34
C VAL A 345 14.63 -17.96 7.02
N LEU A 346 15.93 -18.28 7.11
CA LEU A 346 16.79 -18.50 5.94
C LEU A 346 16.35 -19.72 5.12
N ALA A 347 15.92 -20.80 5.77
CA ALA A 347 15.35 -21.95 5.08
C ALA A 347 14.07 -21.58 4.32
N SER A 348 13.22 -20.74 4.91
CA SER A 348 12.01 -20.22 4.24
C SER A 348 12.37 -19.36 3.02
N ASP A 349 13.37 -18.49 3.13
CA ASP A 349 13.88 -17.71 2.00
C ASP A 349 14.44 -18.60 0.89
N ALA A 350 15.25 -19.59 1.24
CA ALA A 350 15.80 -20.55 0.29
C ALA A 350 14.68 -21.33 -0.43
N PHE A 351 13.63 -21.71 0.30
CA PHE A 351 12.45 -22.34 -0.28
C PHE A 351 11.75 -21.40 -1.29
N LEU A 352 11.52 -20.13 -0.93
CA LEU A 352 10.89 -19.16 -1.83
C LEU A 352 11.75 -18.90 -3.07
N GLU A 353 13.07 -18.81 -2.92
CA GLU A 353 13.98 -18.54 -4.03
C GLU A 353 14.09 -19.73 -4.99
N ALA A 354 14.23 -20.95 -4.45
CA ALA A 354 14.26 -22.19 -5.24
C ALA A 354 12.97 -22.40 -6.04
N ASN A 355 11.84 -21.93 -5.51
CA ASN A 355 10.52 -22.14 -6.08
C ASN A 355 9.89 -20.88 -6.70
N LYS A 356 10.68 -19.82 -6.94
CA LYS A 356 10.18 -18.50 -7.38
C LYS A 356 9.32 -18.48 -8.65
N ALA A 357 9.42 -19.51 -9.48
CA ALA A 357 8.60 -19.66 -10.69
C ALA A 357 7.19 -20.21 -10.41
N HIS A 358 6.95 -20.81 -9.24
CA HIS A 358 5.64 -21.27 -8.83
C HIS A 358 4.73 -20.07 -8.51
N TRP A 359 3.47 -20.11 -8.96
CA TRP A 359 2.55 -18.97 -8.89
C TRP A 359 2.36 -18.49 -7.45
N LEU A 360 2.13 -19.39 -6.48
CA LEU A 360 1.89 -19.01 -5.09
C LEU A 360 3.13 -18.38 -4.45
N VAL A 361 4.32 -18.93 -4.74
CA VAL A 361 5.59 -18.39 -4.24
C VAL A 361 5.83 -16.99 -4.81
N ASN A 362 5.56 -16.80 -6.09
CA ASN A 362 5.60 -15.48 -6.73
C ASN A 362 4.65 -14.48 -6.04
N GLU A 363 3.40 -14.89 -5.74
CA GLU A 363 2.45 -14.02 -5.04
C GLU A 363 2.89 -13.67 -3.61
N ILE A 364 3.49 -14.62 -2.89
CA ILE A 364 4.04 -14.40 -1.53
C ILE A 364 5.20 -13.40 -1.59
N ARG A 365 6.15 -13.57 -2.51
CA ARG A 365 7.28 -12.65 -2.69
C ARG A 365 6.78 -11.24 -3.01
N HIS A 366 5.81 -11.10 -3.91
CA HIS A 366 5.26 -9.77 -4.21
C HIS A 366 4.37 -9.21 -3.10
N TYR A 367 3.79 -10.06 -2.24
CA TYR A 367 3.12 -9.59 -1.02
C TYR A 367 4.09 -8.98 -0.03
N TRP A 368 5.21 -9.64 0.26
CA TRP A 368 6.31 -9.04 1.01
C TRP A 368 6.80 -7.72 0.40
N LYS A 369 7.03 -7.66 -0.91
CA LYS A 369 7.40 -6.42 -1.59
C LYS A 369 6.44 -5.27 -1.28
N ARG A 370 5.12 -5.50 -1.33
CA ARG A 370 4.11 -4.45 -1.07
C ARG A 370 4.02 -4.08 0.41
N VAL A 371 4.13 -5.05 1.33
CA VAL A 371 4.18 -4.78 2.78
C VAL A 371 5.40 -3.93 3.13
N LEU A 372 6.57 -4.27 2.58
CA LEU A 372 7.80 -3.54 2.79
C LEU A 372 7.73 -2.12 2.18
N LYS A 373 7.19 -1.96 0.96
CA LYS A 373 6.90 -0.62 0.39
C LYS A 373 5.99 0.22 1.27
N ARG A 374 4.96 -0.40 1.86
CA ARG A 374 4.09 0.25 2.85
C ARG A 374 4.92 0.73 4.05
N ILE A 375 5.85 -0.08 4.57
CA ILE A 375 6.71 0.36 5.67
C ILE A 375 7.48 1.63 5.29
N ASP A 376 8.14 1.67 4.12
CA ASP A 376 8.95 2.82 3.70
C ASP A 376 8.17 4.15 3.65
N VAL A 377 6.92 4.11 3.17
CA VAL A 377 6.06 5.31 3.02
C VAL A 377 5.21 5.60 4.27
N THR A 378 5.43 4.89 5.38
CA THR A 378 4.78 5.15 6.67
C THR A 378 5.33 6.43 7.29
N SER A 379 4.43 7.33 7.70
CA SER A 379 4.76 8.62 8.32
C SER A 379 4.99 8.46 9.83
N ARG A 380 6.00 7.67 10.17
CA ARG A 380 6.49 7.37 11.52
C ARG A 380 8.00 7.20 11.41
N THR A 381 8.73 7.56 12.46
CA THR A 381 10.12 7.15 12.58
C THR A 381 10.18 5.62 12.68
N LEU A 382 11.04 4.99 11.91
CA LEU A 382 11.26 3.54 11.88
C LEU A 382 12.58 3.22 12.57
N VAL A 383 12.55 2.32 13.53
CA VAL A 383 13.72 1.93 14.33
C VAL A 383 13.81 0.42 14.35
N THR A 384 15.01 -0.14 14.23
CA THR A 384 15.23 -1.58 14.40
C THR A 384 16.26 -1.84 15.49
N LEU A 385 15.91 -2.67 16.47
CA LEU A 385 16.79 -3.05 17.57
C LEU A 385 17.18 -4.53 17.41
N VAL A 386 18.45 -4.78 17.09
CA VAL A 386 19.03 -6.11 16.90
C VAL A 386 19.66 -6.55 18.22
N GLU A 387 18.85 -7.23 19.04
CA GLU A 387 19.17 -7.64 20.41
C GLU A 387 19.50 -9.15 20.49
N PRO A 388 20.09 -9.65 21.60
CA PRO A 388 20.29 -11.08 21.80
C PRO A 388 19.02 -11.91 21.58
N GLY A 389 19.16 -13.01 20.85
CA GLY A 389 18.07 -13.90 20.44
C GLY A 389 17.22 -13.39 19.28
N SER A 390 17.57 -12.26 18.67
CA SER A 390 16.92 -11.79 17.44
C SER A 390 17.29 -12.63 16.21
N CYS A 391 16.44 -12.57 15.20
CA CYS A 391 16.54 -13.38 13.98
C CYS A 391 16.37 -12.52 12.72
N PHE A 392 17.05 -11.36 12.67
CA PHE A 392 17.09 -10.50 11.50
C PHE A 392 17.96 -11.13 10.39
N ALA A 393 17.36 -12.07 9.68
CA ALA A 393 18.00 -12.80 8.59
C ALA A 393 17.13 -12.75 7.33
N GLY A 394 17.77 -12.65 6.17
CA GLY A 394 17.11 -12.68 4.86
C GLY A 394 15.95 -11.68 4.77
N THR A 395 14.73 -12.15 4.47
CA THR A 395 13.53 -11.31 4.38
C THR A 395 13.30 -10.45 5.64
N LEU A 396 13.57 -10.94 6.85
CA LEU A 396 13.40 -10.11 8.06
C LEU A 396 14.47 -9.03 8.20
N ALA A 397 15.66 -9.22 7.62
CA ALA A 397 16.71 -8.20 7.59
C ALA A 397 16.28 -6.94 6.80
N GLU A 398 15.29 -7.04 5.90
CA GLU A 398 14.71 -5.86 5.24
C GLU A 398 14.18 -4.81 6.22
N LEU A 399 13.75 -5.21 7.42
CA LEU A 399 13.31 -4.29 8.47
C LEU A 399 14.48 -3.51 9.09
N VAL A 400 15.68 -4.08 9.11
CA VAL A 400 16.91 -3.36 9.47
C VAL A 400 17.18 -2.28 8.42
N PHE A 401 17.05 -2.62 7.14
CA PHE A 401 17.37 -1.73 6.03
C PHE A 401 16.27 -0.70 5.73
N ALA A 402 15.05 -0.94 6.19
CA ALA A 402 13.92 -0.01 6.09
C ALA A 402 13.95 1.07 7.17
N ALA A 403 14.66 0.81 8.28
CA ALA A 403 14.67 1.70 9.43
C ALA A 403 15.42 3.00 9.15
N ASP A 404 14.96 4.10 9.75
CA ASP A 404 15.70 5.36 9.74
C ASP A 404 16.99 5.22 10.55
N ARG A 405 16.97 4.39 11.60
CA ARG A 405 18.16 3.93 12.34
C ARG A 405 18.00 2.49 12.79
N SER A 406 19.10 1.75 12.78
CA SER A 406 19.21 0.42 13.35
C SER A 406 20.38 0.33 14.32
N TYR A 407 20.13 -0.28 15.48
CA TYR A 407 21.12 -0.46 16.55
C TYR A 407 21.32 -1.95 16.77
N MET A 408 22.57 -2.38 16.91
CA MET A 408 22.93 -3.78 17.14
C MET A 408 23.85 -3.94 18.34
N LEU A 409 23.47 -4.81 19.29
CA LEU A 409 24.21 -4.97 20.53
C LEU A 409 25.49 -5.78 20.28
N ILE A 410 26.63 -5.34 20.79
CA ILE A 410 27.88 -6.10 20.78
C ILE A 410 27.80 -7.17 21.87
N GLY A 411 27.95 -8.44 21.50
CA GLY A 411 27.97 -9.56 22.44
C GLY A 411 26.60 -9.85 23.09
N THR A 412 26.57 -9.96 24.42
CA THR A 412 25.39 -10.35 25.21
C THR A 412 25.30 -9.50 26.47
N ARG A 413 24.11 -9.36 27.05
CA ARG A 413 23.94 -8.71 28.35
C ARG A 413 24.24 -9.66 29.51
N GLN A 414 24.67 -9.12 30.65
CA GLN A 414 24.86 -9.90 31.87
C GLN A 414 23.57 -10.64 32.26
N GLY A 415 23.63 -11.97 32.35
CA GLY A 415 22.49 -12.82 32.71
C GLY A 415 21.54 -13.18 31.56
N ASP A 416 21.81 -12.69 30.34
CA ASP A 416 21.09 -13.11 29.14
C ASP A 416 21.69 -14.40 28.57
N ASN A 417 20.89 -15.46 28.50
CA ASN A 417 21.31 -16.77 27.99
C ASN A 417 20.96 -16.96 26.51
N ARG A 418 20.40 -15.94 25.85
CA ARG A 418 20.10 -16.00 24.42
C ARG A 418 21.38 -15.83 23.59
N PRO A 419 21.43 -16.37 22.37
CA PRO A 419 22.55 -16.14 21.47
C PRO A 419 22.80 -14.64 21.24
N PRO A 420 24.06 -14.21 21.04
CA PRO A 420 24.35 -12.84 20.64
C PRO A 420 23.58 -12.47 19.36
N PRO A 421 23.21 -11.19 19.19
CA PRO A 421 22.57 -10.74 17.96
C PRO A 421 23.48 -10.99 16.77
N SER A 422 22.87 -11.29 15.64
CA SER A 422 23.58 -11.34 14.37
C SER A 422 22.64 -10.96 13.24
N ILE A 423 23.23 -10.57 12.11
CA ILE A 423 22.51 -10.41 10.84
C ILE A 423 23.04 -11.47 9.86
N GLU A 424 22.17 -12.03 9.04
CA GLU A 424 22.58 -12.92 7.95
C GLU A 424 21.78 -12.61 6.70
N LEU A 425 22.47 -12.28 5.61
CA LEU A 425 21.84 -11.90 4.35
C LEU A 425 21.45 -13.14 3.54
N SER A 426 20.38 -13.01 2.76
CA SER A 426 19.96 -14.00 1.76
C SER A 426 19.81 -13.34 0.39
N ALA A 427 19.61 -14.16 -0.66
CA ALA A 427 19.31 -13.65 -1.99
C ALA A 427 18.08 -12.72 -2.04
N MET A 428 17.23 -12.77 -1.01
CA MET A 428 16.02 -11.94 -0.91
C MET A 428 16.34 -10.45 -0.67
N ASN A 429 17.54 -10.11 -0.19
CA ASN A 429 17.93 -8.72 0.09
C ASN A 429 18.42 -7.95 -1.15
N PHE A 430 18.67 -8.64 -2.26
CA PHE A 430 19.38 -8.09 -3.43
C PHE A 430 18.52 -7.94 -4.69
N GLY A 431 17.18 -7.98 -4.57
CA GLY A 431 16.33 -7.73 -5.74
C GLY A 431 14.84 -7.95 -5.57
N PRO A 432 14.35 -8.99 -4.88
CA PRO A 432 12.92 -9.31 -4.84
C PRO A 432 12.02 -8.22 -4.26
N TYR A 433 12.55 -7.32 -3.44
CA TYR A 433 11.79 -6.34 -2.65
C TYR A 433 12.19 -4.87 -2.91
N PRO A 434 12.10 -4.37 -4.15
CA PRO A 434 12.43 -2.98 -4.42
C PRO A 434 11.43 -2.03 -3.72
N MET A 435 11.94 -0.90 -3.27
CA MET A 435 11.15 0.22 -2.77
C MET A 435 10.43 0.93 -3.92
N SER A 436 9.56 1.90 -3.62
CA SER A 436 8.75 2.61 -4.62
C SER A 436 9.57 3.35 -5.69
N HIS A 437 10.81 3.77 -5.39
CA HIS A 437 11.72 4.39 -6.37
C HIS A 437 12.50 3.38 -7.24
N GLY A 438 12.27 2.07 -7.08
CA GLY A 438 12.86 1.03 -7.93
C GLY A 438 14.18 0.43 -7.45
N LEU A 439 14.87 1.05 -6.47
CA LEU A 439 16.04 0.46 -5.81
C LEU A 439 15.65 -0.52 -4.70
N THR A 440 16.51 -1.49 -4.38
CA THR A 440 16.44 -2.23 -3.11
C THR A 440 16.83 -1.31 -1.95
N ARG A 441 16.52 -1.71 -0.71
CA ARG A 441 16.91 -0.92 0.47
C ARG A 441 18.42 -0.83 0.64
N LEU A 442 19.17 -1.89 0.35
CA LEU A 442 20.63 -1.85 0.36
C LEU A 442 21.19 -0.93 -0.73
N GLN A 443 20.61 -0.92 -1.94
CA GLN A 443 20.99 0.02 -2.99
C GLN A 443 20.67 1.49 -2.62
N SER A 444 19.54 1.73 -1.95
CA SER A 444 19.19 3.05 -1.42
C SER A 444 20.20 3.49 -0.36
N ARG A 445 20.53 2.58 0.57
CA ARG A 445 21.47 2.80 1.66
C ARG A 445 22.90 3.11 1.19
N PHE A 446 23.38 2.42 0.16
CA PHE A 446 24.74 2.54 -0.35
C PHE A 446 24.85 3.35 -1.65
N GLN A 447 24.06 4.43 -1.77
CA GLN A 447 24.11 5.32 -2.95
C GLN A 447 25.48 5.93 -3.23
N ALA A 448 26.29 6.18 -2.20
CA ALA A 448 27.59 6.81 -2.35
C ALA A 448 28.61 5.90 -3.06
N ASP A 449 28.57 4.60 -2.79
CA ASP A 449 29.43 3.60 -3.39
C ASP A 449 28.63 2.30 -3.66
N PRO A 450 28.16 2.09 -4.90
CA PRO A 450 27.43 0.88 -5.26
C PRO A 450 28.20 -0.42 -5.04
N SER A 451 29.54 -0.38 -4.94
CA SER A 451 30.34 -1.59 -4.65
C SER A 451 30.12 -2.10 -3.22
N ASP A 452 29.59 -1.27 -2.32
CA ASP A 452 29.21 -1.68 -0.96
C ASP A 452 28.07 -2.72 -1.00
N VAL A 453 27.18 -2.65 -2.00
CA VAL A 453 26.16 -3.67 -2.24
C VAL A 453 26.83 -4.99 -2.62
N GLU A 454 27.85 -4.97 -3.48
CA GLU A 454 28.61 -6.16 -3.87
C GLU A 454 29.39 -6.75 -2.69
N ARG A 455 29.95 -5.89 -1.82
CA ARG A 455 30.62 -6.34 -0.58
C ARG A 455 29.64 -6.99 0.40
N ALA A 456 28.44 -6.42 0.55
CA ALA A 456 27.39 -7.05 1.32
C ALA A 456 26.93 -8.38 0.67
N GLU A 457 26.81 -8.44 -0.66
CA GLU A 457 26.45 -9.69 -1.36
C GLU A 457 27.53 -10.78 -1.20
N ALA A 458 28.80 -10.40 -1.10
CA ALA A 458 29.90 -11.33 -0.87
C ALA A 458 29.85 -12.02 0.50
N THR A 459 29.03 -11.54 1.45
CA THR A 459 28.85 -12.14 2.79
C THR A 459 27.63 -13.06 2.87
N LEU A 460 26.97 -13.36 1.75
CA LEU A 460 25.86 -14.33 1.71
C LEU A 460 26.26 -15.67 2.34
N GLY A 461 25.41 -16.17 3.25
CA GLY A 461 25.65 -17.41 4.00
C GLY A 461 26.67 -17.30 5.14
N THR A 462 27.11 -16.07 5.46
CA THR A 462 27.88 -15.80 6.68
C THR A 462 27.00 -15.11 7.72
N THR A 463 27.11 -15.56 8.97
CA THR A 463 26.53 -14.89 10.11
C THR A 463 27.44 -13.74 10.54
N LEU A 464 26.92 -12.50 10.50
CA LEU A 464 27.65 -11.28 10.85
C LEU A 464 27.33 -10.85 12.28
N ASP A 465 28.36 -10.66 13.10
CA ASP A 465 28.21 -10.02 14.40
C ASP A 465 28.01 -8.49 14.27
N ALA A 466 27.91 -7.80 15.41
CA ALA A 466 27.61 -6.38 15.46
C ALA A 466 28.71 -5.51 14.81
N GLU A 467 29.98 -5.82 15.10
CA GLU A 467 31.12 -5.06 14.59
C GLU A 467 31.26 -5.27 13.07
N GLN A 468 31.11 -6.51 12.60
CA GLN A 468 31.11 -6.83 11.17
C GLN A 468 29.94 -6.17 10.43
N ALA A 469 28.75 -6.17 11.03
CA ALA A 469 27.58 -5.51 10.45
C ALA A 469 27.77 -3.98 10.37
N GLU A 470 28.39 -3.35 11.36
CA GLU A 470 28.71 -1.92 11.33
C GLU A 470 29.82 -1.60 10.32
N GLU A 471 30.88 -2.40 10.25
CA GLU A 471 31.98 -2.23 9.28
C GLU A 471 31.48 -2.31 7.83
N LEU A 472 30.55 -3.23 7.56
CA LEU A 472 29.87 -3.34 6.27
C LEU A 472 28.78 -2.27 6.07
N GLY A 473 28.54 -1.44 7.07
CA GLY A 473 27.53 -0.40 7.06
C GLY A 473 26.11 -0.93 7.00
N LEU A 474 25.81 -2.15 7.43
CA LEU A 474 24.47 -2.76 7.44
C LEU A 474 23.59 -2.27 8.59
N VAL A 475 24.20 -1.79 9.67
CA VAL A 475 23.51 -1.15 10.81
C VAL A 475 23.95 0.30 10.97
N THR A 476 23.19 1.11 11.72
CA THR A 476 23.61 2.49 12.01
C THR A 476 24.72 2.52 13.06
N PHE A 477 24.55 1.78 14.16
CA PHE A 477 25.54 1.70 15.23
C PHE A 477 25.60 0.30 15.85
N ALA A 478 26.81 -0.17 16.13
CA ALA A 478 27.07 -1.28 17.04
C ALA A 478 27.45 -0.72 18.42
N LEU A 479 26.70 -1.11 19.46
CA LEU A 479 26.90 -0.58 20.82
C LEU A 479 27.17 -1.71 21.80
N ASP A 480 28.09 -1.51 22.74
CA ASP A 480 28.28 -2.44 23.85
C ASP A 480 27.14 -2.36 24.87
N ASP A 481 27.16 -3.24 25.87
CA ASP A 481 26.12 -3.32 26.89
C ASP A 481 26.13 -2.13 27.87
N ILE A 482 27.22 -1.39 27.94
CA ILE A 482 27.36 -0.19 28.78
C ILE A 482 26.64 0.98 28.11
N ASP A 483 26.88 1.19 26.82
CA ASP A 483 26.35 2.34 26.08
C ASP A 483 24.92 2.10 25.56
N TRP A 484 24.52 0.85 25.32
CA TRP A 484 23.25 0.52 24.68
C TRP A 484 22.03 1.18 25.35
N ASP A 485 21.87 0.99 26.66
CA ASP A 485 20.64 1.40 27.35
C ASP A 485 20.48 2.92 27.37
N ASP A 486 21.58 3.67 27.46
CA ASP A 486 21.54 5.13 27.44
C ASP A 486 21.41 5.69 26.02
N GLU A 487 22.19 5.23 25.05
CA GLU A 487 22.16 5.74 23.68
C GLU A 487 20.83 5.44 22.97
N VAL A 488 20.30 4.22 23.12
CA VAL A 488 18.99 3.85 22.54
C VAL A 488 17.87 4.65 23.21
N ARG A 489 17.91 4.82 24.53
CA ARG A 489 16.91 5.60 25.27
C ARG A 489 16.95 7.07 24.87
N VAL A 490 18.13 7.69 24.83
CA VAL A 490 18.30 9.09 24.43
C VAL A 490 17.76 9.30 23.02
N PHE A 491 18.12 8.45 22.06
CA PHE A 491 17.60 8.53 20.70
C PHE A 491 16.05 8.46 20.65
N ILE A 492 15.48 7.52 21.41
CA ILE A 492 14.02 7.35 21.49
C ILE A 492 13.35 8.59 22.10
N GLU A 493 13.87 9.09 23.22
CA GLU A 493 13.36 10.29 23.90
C GLU A 493 13.45 11.52 22.97
N GLU A 494 14.56 11.69 22.27
CA GLU A 494 14.77 12.76 21.31
C GLU A 494 13.76 12.70 20.16
N ARG A 495 13.62 11.54 19.51
CA ARG A 495 12.65 11.35 18.41
C ARG A 495 11.22 11.56 18.88
N ALA A 496 10.89 11.16 20.11
CA ALA A 496 9.60 11.45 20.70
C ALA A 496 9.42 12.95 21.08
N SER A 497 10.49 13.73 21.21
CA SER A 497 10.40 15.15 21.53
C SER A 497 10.26 16.08 20.30
N PHE A 498 10.71 15.63 19.12
CA PHE A 498 10.75 16.48 17.93
C PHE A 498 9.37 16.67 17.27
N SER A 499 9.28 17.72 16.44
CA SER A 499 8.08 17.99 15.63
C SER A 499 7.81 16.82 14.66
N PRO A 500 6.64 16.18 14.72
CA PRO A 500 6.31 15.06 13.83
C PRO A 500 6.23 15.47 12.35
N ASP A 501 5.89 16.74 12.07
CA ASP A 501 5.85 17.28 10.71
C ASP A 501 7.26 17.35 10.11
N SER A 502 8.22 17.85 10.90
CA SER A 502 9.63 17.96 10.47
C SER A 502 10.26 16.58 10.30
N LEU A 503 9.96 15.65 11.22
CA LEU A 503 10.40 14.26 11.12
C LEU A 503 9.88 13.60 9.83
N THR A 504 8.56 13.64 9.61
CA THR A 504 7.95 13.02 8.43
C THR A 504 8.50 13.60 7.13
N GLY A 505 8.67 14.93 7.07
CA GLY A 505 9.26 15.60 5.90
C GLY A 505 10.72 15.20 5.65
N MET A 506 11.53 15.15 6.71
CA MET A 506 12.93 14.72 6.63
C MET A 506 13.05 13.25 6.20
N GLU A 507 12.32 12.36 6.86
CA GLU A 507 12.31 10.91 6.58
C GLU A 507 11.90 10.60 5.14
N ALA A 508 10.87 11.28 4.62
CA ALA A 508 10.44 11.12 3.22
C ALA A 508 11.52 11.54 2.20
N ASN A 509 12.44 12.45 2.56
CA ASN A 509 13.56 12.83 1.70
C ASN A 509 14.77 11.89 1.86
N LEU A 510 15.06 11.46 3.09
CA LEU A 510 16.23 10.61 3.38
C LEU A 510 16.02 9.15 2.95
N ARG A 511 14.80 8.63 3.03
CA ARG A 511 14.49 7.24 2.61
C ARG A 511 14.49 7.07 1.09
N PHE A 512 14.08 8.10 0.36
CA PHE A 512 13.88 8.05 -1.09
C PHE A 512 14.96 8.84 -1.84
N VAL A 513 16.16 8.27 -1.86
CA VAL A 513 17.31 8.81 -2.60
C VAL A 513 17.34 8.33 -4.05
N GLY A 514 18.07 9.04 -4.90
CA GLY A 514 18.33 8.61 -6.27
C GLY A 514 17.13 8.82 -7.22
N PRO A 515 16.69 7.78 -7.97
CA PRO A 515 15.74 7.93 -9.06
C PRO A 515 14.29 8.18 -8.60
N GLU A 516 13.48 8.72 -9.50
CA GLU A 516 12.03 8.89 -9.31
C GLU A 516 11.25 8.07 -10.34
N THR A 517 10.36 7.19 -9.88
CA THR A 517 9.44 6.38 -10.69
C THR A 517 8.04 7.03 -10.72
N MET A 518 7.11 6.42 -11.45
CA MET A 518 5.70 6.83 -11.37
C MET A 518 5.17 6.70 -9.93
N GLU A 519 5.50 5.61 -9.24
CA GLU A 519 5.03 5.34 -7.89
C GLU A 519 5.64 6.31 -6.87
N SER A 520 6.95 6.55 -6.90
CA SER A 520 7.57 7.50 -5.97
C SER A 520 7.05 8.92 -6.19
N LYS A 521 6.81 9.36 -7.44
CA LYS A 521 6.17 10.66 -7.72
C LYS A 521 4.75 10.80 -7.17
N ILE A 522 4.00 9.69 -7.07
CA ILE A 522 2.68 9.68 -6.44
C ILE A 522 2.82 10.02 -4.96
N PHE A 523 3.74 9.37 -4.24
CA PHE A 523 3.94 9.58 -2.80
C PHE A 523 4.79 10.82 -2.45
N SER A 524 5.64 11.29 -3.37
CA SER A 524 6.47 12.49 -3.21
C SER A 524 5.74 13.71 -3.77
N ARG A 525 5.97 14.05 -5.04
CA ARG A 525 5.49 15.28 -5.68
C ARG A 525 3.98 15.46 -5.54
N LEU A 526 3.17 14.49 -5.97
CA LEU A 526 1.72 14.65 -6.00
C LEU A 526 1.15 14.74 -4.58
N THR A 527 1.50 13.78 -3.73
CA THR A 527 0.97 13.71 -2.36
C THR A 527 1.44 14.88 -1.50
N ALA A 528 2.70 15.33 -1.59
CA ALA A 528 3.18 16.48 -0.82
C ALA A 528 2.42 17.77 -1.18
N TRP A 529 2.21 18.04 -2.48
CA TRP A 529 1.41 19.18 -2.93
C TRP A 529 -0.05 19.05 -2.49
N GLN A 530 -0.64 17.86 -2.59
CA GLN A 530 -1.99 17.62 -2.11
C GLN A 530 -2.12 17.83 -0.60
N ASN A 531 -1.14 17.41 0.19
CA ASN A 531 -1.14 17.57 1.64
C ASN A 531 -1.07 19.06 2.03
N TRP A 532 -0.21 19.83 1.35
CA TRP A 532 -0.15 21.29 1.53
C TRP A 532 -1.51 21.94 1.21
N ILE A 533 -2.18 21.54 0.13
CA ILE A 533 -3.52 22.03 -0.21
C ILE A 533 -4.55 21.63 0.87
N PHE A 534 -4.50 20.40 1.37
CA PHE A 534 -5.45 19.87 2.36
C PHE A 534 -5.38 20.54 3.75
N GLN A 535 -4.39 21.39 4.01
CA GLN A 535 -4.32 22.19 5.23
C GLN A 535 -4.73 23.65 5.02
N ARG A 536 -5.03 24.07 3.78
CA ARG A 536 -5.28 25.47 3.45
C ARG A 536 -6.78 25.82 3.37
N PRO A 537 -7.15 27.06 3.76
CA PRO A 537 -8.56 27.46 3.87
C PRO A 537 -9.33 27.42 2.54
N ASN A 538 -8.66 27.64 1.40
CA ASN A 538 -9.32 27.56 0.09
C ASN A 538 -9.98 26.18 -0.15
N ALA A 539 -9.37 25.09 0.31
CA ALA A 539 -9.91 23.75 0.18
C ALA A 539 -10.82 23.37 1.35
N VAL A 540 -10.32 23.48 2.58
CA VAL A 540 -10.95 22.87 3.78
C VAL A 540 -11.61 23.85 4.76
N GLY A 541 -11.41 25.16 4.56
CA GLY A 541 -11.97 26.20 5.43
C GLY A 541 -13.49 26.27 5.38
N GLU A 542 -14.11 27.03 6.30
CA GLU A 542 -15.57 27.17 6.40
C GLU A 542 -16.21 27.63 5.09
N GLU A 543 -15.55 28.56 4.39
CA GLU A 543 -15.97 29.06 3.08
C GLU A 543 -15.22 28.41 1.91
N GLY A 544 -14.44 27.37 2.18
CA GLY A 544 -13.64 26.64 1.19
C GLY A 544 -14.47 25.72 0.31
N ALA A 545 -13.88 25.27 -0.80
CA ALA A 545 -14.56 24.53 -1.85
C ALA A 545 -15.24 23.24 -1.35
N LEU A 546 -14.58 22.43 -0.51
CA LEU A 546 -15.16 21.18 -0.02
C LEU A 546 -16.43 21.38 0.81
N ARG A 547 -16.48 22.43 1.65
CA ARG A 547 -17.65 22.73 2.49
C ARG A 547 -18.77 23.43 1.72
N ARG A 548 -18.44 24.16 0.66
CA ARG A 548 -19.44 24.83 -0.20
C ARG A 548 -20.05 23.90 -1.26
N TYR A 549 -19.45 22.74 -1.53
CA TYR A 549 -19.98 21.79 -2.51
C TYR A 549 -21.44 21.41 -2.22
N GLY A 550 -22.30 21.55 -3.24
CA GLY A 550 -23.73 21.24 -3.16
C GLY A 550 -24.58 22.24 -2.35
N SER A 551 -23.99 23.30 -1.79
CA SER A 551 -24.72 24.33 -1.02
C SER A 551 -25.38 25.40 -1.90
N GLY A 552 -25.03 25.46 -3.18
CA GLY A 552 -25.41 26.55 -4.10
C GLY A 552 -24.63 27.85 -3.90
N GLN A 553 -23.74 27.92 -2.90
CA GLN A 553 -22.89 29.08 -2.65
C GLN A 553 -21.51 28.90 -3.29
N LYS A 554 -20.91 30.01 -3.75
CA LYS A 554 -19.54 30.00 -4.28
C LYS A 554 -18.52 29.96 -3.13
N PRO A 555 -17.42 29.21 -3.27
CA PRO A 555 -16.32 29.28 -2.31
C PRO A 555 -15.64 30.66 -2.35
N LYS A 556 -15.05 31.05 -1.22
CA LYS A 556 -14.19 32.23 -1.13
C LYS A 556 -12.75 31.79 -1.05
N PHE A 557 -11.93 32.31 -1.97
CA PHE A 557 -10.51 31.99 -2.05
C PHE A 557 -9.67 33.20 -1.68
N ASP A 558 -8.60 32.95 -0.94
CA ASP A 558 -7.41 33.79 -1.02
C ASP A 558 -6.78 33.59 -2.41
N MET A 559 -6.71 34.67 -3.18
CA MET A 559 -6.22 34.66 -4.56
C MET A 559 -4.69 34.80 -4.65
N THR A 560 -4.01 34.95 -3.51
CA THR A 560 -2.55 35.09 -3.45
C THR A 560 -1.86 33.77 -3.79
N ARG A 561 -0.87 33.81 -4.68
CA ARG A 561 -0.02 32.67 -5.04
C ARG A 561 1.15 32.55 -4.05
N VAL A 562 1.64 31.33 -3.83
CA VAL A 562 2.76 30.99 -2.92
C VAL A 562 3.83 30.23 -3.69
#